data_AF-W7DGZ2-F1
#
_entry.id   AF-W7DGZ2-F1
#
_cell.length_a   1.000
_cell.length_b   1.000
_cell.length_c   1.000
_cell.angle_alpha   90.00
_cell.angle_beta   90.00
_cell.angle_gamma   90.00
#
_symmetry.space_group_name_H-M   'P 1'
#
loop_
_entity.id
_entity.type
_entity.pdbx_description
1 polymer ?
#
loop_
_entity_poly.entity_id
_entity_poly.type
_entity_poly.pdbx_seq_one_letter_code
_entity_poly.pdbx_strand_id
1 'polypeptide(L)'
;MKVQWQVIVGIIIAILIIIFGTTNMGTVDVQLMFWTVQWPLIIVILGSVVAGALLVLCFNYYRTRKKRKLATGGQQKISKSQK
;
A
#
# COMPACT_ATOMS: atom_id res chain seq x y z
N MET A 1 -12.34 16.49 -5.98
CA MET A 1 -10.88 16.70 -5.99
C MET A 1 -10.12 15.89 -4.90
N LYS A 2 -10.72 14.87 -4.25
CA LYS A 2 -10.11 14.20 -3.07
C LYS A 2 -8.98 13.22 -3.40
N VAL A 3 -9.08 12.49 -4.52
CA VAL A 3 -8.04 11.50 -4.92
C VAL A 3 -6.82 12.19 -5.53
N GLN A 4 -7.01 13.31 -6.24
CA GLN A 4 -5.89 14.08 -6.82
C GLN A 4 -4.98 14.64 -5.73
N TRP A 5 -5.54 15.13 -4.62
CA TRP A 5 -4.76 15.60 -3.48
C TRP A 5 -3.92 14.48 -2.84
N GLN A 6 -4.46 13.27 -2.73
CA GLN A 6 -3.74 12.11 -2.20
C GLN A 6 -2.53 11.73 -3.07
N VAL A 7 -2.65 11.83 -4.40
CA VAL A 7 -1.54 11.56 -5.32
C VAL A 7 -0.43 12.59 -5.15
N ILE A 8 -0.79 13.89 -5.05
CA ILE A 8 0.19 14.98 -4.86
C ILE A 8 0.96 14.78 -3.55
N VAL A 9 0.26 14.51 -2.45
CA VAL A 9 0.89 14.25 -1.16
C VAL A 9 1.80 13.01 -1.22
N GLY A 10 1.37 11.95 -1.90
CA GLY A 10 2.18 10.75 -2.10
C GLY A 10 3.49 11.02 -2.83
N ILE A 11 3.47 11.86 -3.87
CA ILE A 11 4.67 12.27 -4.61
C ILE A 11 5.62 13.07 -3.72
N ILE A 12 5.09 14.04 -2.95
CA ILE A 12 5.90 14.84 -2.01
C ILE A 12 6.59 13.92 -1.00
N ILE A 13 5.87 12.95 -0.43
CA ILE A 13 6.43 11.97 0.52
C ILE A 13 7.51 11.12 -0.17
N ALA A 14 7.29 10.67 -1.40
CA ALA A 14 8.28 9.88 -2.14
C ALA A 14 9.58 10.66 -2.37
N ILE A 15 9.49 11.95 -2.72
CA ILE A 15 10.65 12.83 -2.87
C ILE A 15 11.40 12.97 -1.53
N LEU A 16 10.66 13.19 -0.42
CA LEU A 16 11.27 13.28 0.91
C LEU A 16 12.00 11.99 1.29
N ILE A 17 11.43 10.82 0.99
CA ILE A 17 12.06 9.51 1.22
C ILE A 17 13.37 9.38 0.42
N ILE A 18 13.35 9.78 -0.84
CA ILE A 18 14.55 9.76 -1.70
C ILE A 18 15.63 10.65 -1.12
N ILE A 19 15.31 11.91 -0.82
CA ILE A 19 16.27 12.86 -0.22
C ILE A 19 16.81 12.32 1.10
N PHE A 20 15.94 11.80 1.97
CA PHE A 20 16.33 11.25 3.26
C PHE A 20 17.30 10.08 3.10
N GLY A 21 17.00 9.13 2.23
CA GLY A 21 17.84 7.95 2.03
C GLY A 21 19.15 8.26 1.29
N THR A 22 19.18 9.24 0.39
CA THR A 22 20.43 9.67 -0.28
C THR A 22 21.32 10.53 0.61
N THR A 23 20.74 11.32 1.52
CA THR A 23 21.54 12.14 2.46
C THR A 23 22.02 11.34 3.66
N ASN A 24 21.27 10.30 4.04
CA ASN A 24 21.58 9.40 5.14
C ASN A 24 21.92 8.00 4.60
N MET A 25 22.88 7.95 3.67
CA MET A 25 23.44 6.69 3.17
C MET A 25 24.35 6.03 4.22
N GLY A 26 23.77 5.69 5.37
CA GLY A 26 24.39 4.86 6.39
C GLY A 26 24.05 3.40 6.17
N THR A 27 24.99 2.52 6.44
CA THR A 27 24.72 1.09 6.61
C THR A 27 24.02 0.87 7.94
N VAL A 28 22.87 0.20 7.90
CA VAL A 28 22.07 -0.13 9.08
C VAL A 28 22.00 -1.65 9.19
N ASP A 29 22.20 -2.15 10.41
CA ASP A 29 22.07 -3.56 10.74
C ASP A 29 20.59 -3.90 10.85
N VAL A 30 20.08 -4.64 9.86
CA VAL A 30 18.72 -5.12 9.86
C VAL A 30 18.71 -6.55 10.38
N GLN A 31 18.19 -6.75 11.58
CA GLN A 31 17.91 -8.07 12.13
C GLN A 31 16.59 -8.58 11.57
N LEU A 32 16.69 -9.50 10.62
CA LEU A 32 15.59 -10.35 10.19
C LEU A 32 15.43 -11.51 11.19
N MET A 33 14.35 -12.27 11.02
CA MET A 33 13.97 -13.34 11.95
C MET A 33 15.08 -14.38 12.20
N PHE A 34 15.98 -14.61 11.24
CA PHE A 34 17.09 -15.56 11.35
C PHE A 34 18.44 -15.03 10.86
N TRP A 35 18.49 -13.81 10.30
CA TRP A 35 19.70 -13.26 9.69
C TRP A 35 19.85 -11.78 10.00
N THR A 36 21.08 -11.35 10.26
CA THR A 36 21.43 -9.93 10.32
C THR A 36 22.10 -9.54 9.03
N VAL A 37 21.59 -8.48 8.40
CA VAL A 37 22.07 -8.01 7.10
C VAL A 37 22.38 -6.52 7.20
N GLN A 38 23.59 -6.12 6.78
CA GLN A 38 24.01 -4.73 6.79
C GLN A 38 23.70 -4.09 5.44
N TRP A 39 22.61 -3.33 5.37
CA TRP A 39 22.15 -2.74 4.12
C TRP A 39 22.07 -1.21 4.24
N PRO A 40 22.25 -0.48 3.13
CA PRO A 40 21.99 0.96 3.11
C PRO A 40 20.56 1.28 3.53
N LEU A 41 20.40 2.31 4.36
CA LEU A 41 19.09 2.75 4.88
C LEU A 41 18.04 2.97 3.78
N ILE A 42 18.45 3.49 2.61
CA ILE A 42 17.54 3.72 1.47
C ILE A 42 16.88 2.43 0.98
N ILE A 43 17.60 1.31 0.91
CA ILE A 43 17.05 0.05 0.40
C ILE A 43 16.02 -0.51 1.38
N VAL A 44 16.30 -0.38 2.68
CA VAL A 44 15.40 -0.82 3.75
C VAL A 44 14.09 -0.03 3.71
N ILE A 45 14.17 1.30 3.56
CA ILE A 45 12.99 2.17 3.50
C ILE A 45 12.19 1.89 2.23
N LEU A 46 12.83 1.84 1.06
CA LEU A 46 12.13 1.56 -0.21
C LEU A 46 11.45 0.18 -0.18
N GLY A 47 12.15 -0.85 0.30
CA GLY A 47 11.59 -2.19 0.46
C GLY A 47 10.35 -2.21 1.37
N SER A 48 10.41 -1.49 2.48
CA SER A 48 9.30 -1.38 3.44
C SER A 48 8.09 -0.65 2.85
N VAL A 49 8.31 0.45 2.12
CA VAL A 49 7.26 1.21 1.45
C VAL A 49 6.55 0.35 0.39
N VAL A 50 7.33 -0.38 -0.42
CA VAL A 50 6.78 -1.30 -1.43
C VAL A 50 5.99 -2.42 -0.76
N ALA A 51 6.50 -3.04 0.30
CA ALA A 51 5.81 -4.08 1.05
C ALA A 51 4.47 -3.56 1.63
N GLY A 52 4.46 -2.38 2.24
CA GLY A 52 3.26 -1.73 2.73
C GLY A 52 2.23 -1.45 1.62
N ALA A 53 2.68 -0.94 0.48
CA ALA A 53 1.82 -0.70 -0.68
C ALA A 53 1.19 -1.99 -1.21
N LEU A 54 1.98 -3.06 -1.33
CA LEU A 54 1.50 -4.38 -1.75
C LEU A 54 0.43 -4.94 -0.80
N LEU A 55 0.64 -4.81 0.51
CA LEU A 55 -0.35 -5.21 1.51
C LEU A 55 -1.67 -4.45 1.31
N VAL A 56 -1.62 -3.12 1.20
CA VAL A 56 -2.83 -2.29 0.98
C VAL A 56 -3.54 -2.69 -0.32
N LEU A 57 -2.80 -2.91 -1.41
CA LEU A 57 -3.35 -3.36 -2.68
C LEU A 57 -4.07 -4.71 -2.53
N CYS A 58 -3.44 -5.67 -1.85
CA CYS A 58 -4.01 -7.00 -1.61
C CYS A 58 -5.29 -6.92 -0.76
N PHE A 59 -5.28 -6.18 0.34
CA PHE A 59 -6.45 -5.97 1.20
C PHE A 59 -7.59 -5.27 0.45
N ASN A 60 -7.28 -4.23 -0.32
CA ASN A 60 -8.28 -3.51 -1.11
C ASN A 60 -8.90 -4.41 -2.18
N TYR A 61 -8.08 -5.22 -2.85
CA TYR A 61 -8.54 -6.20 -3.83
C TYR A 61 -9.52 -7.22 -3.22
N TYR A 62 -9.13 -7.81 -2.09
CA TYR A 62 -9.97 -8.77 -1.37
C TYR A 62 -11.30 -8.15 -0.92
N ARG A 63 -11.26 -6.96 -0.32
CA ARG A 63 -12.45 -6.22 0.13
C ARG A 63 -13.40 -5.89 -1.03
N THR A 64 -12.84 -5.47 -2.16
CA THR A 64 -13.61 -5.12 -3.36
C THR A 64 -14.36 -6.33 -3.92
N ARG A 65 -13.73 -7.52 -3.95
CA ARG A 65 -14.39 -8.76 -4.37
C ARG A 65 -15.55 -9.16 -3.45
N LYS A 66 -15.39 -9.03 -2.13
CA LYS A 66 -16.46 -9.34 -1.15
C LYS A 66 -17.67 -8.41 -1.32
N LYS A 67 -17.44 -7.11 -1.54
CA LYS A 67 -18.52 -6.13 -1.79
C LYS A 67 -19.31 -6.44 -3.06
N ARG A 68 -18.66 -6.92 -4.13
CA ARG A 68 -19.33 -7.26 -5.40
C ARG A 68 -20.31 -8.43 -5.25
N LYS A 69 -19.99 -9.45 -4.44
CA LYS A 69 -20.87 -10.60 -4.18
C LYS A 69 -22.15 -10.21 -3.41
N LEU A 70 -22.05 -9.24 -2.49
CA LEU A 70 -23.20 -8.72 -1.74
C LEU A 70 -24.07 -7.79 -2.61
N ALA A 71 -23.45 -6.97 -3.46
CA ALA A 71 -24.17 -6.05 -4.35
C ALA A 71 -24.99 -6.79 -5.43
N THR A 72 -24.50 -7.93 -5.94
CA THR A 72 -25.24 -8.76 -6.91
C THR A 72 -26.42 -9.50 -6.29
N GLY A 73 -26.32 -9.92 -5.02
CA GLY A 73 -27.44 -10.52 -4.29
C GLY A 73 -28.56 -9.54 -3.90
N GLY A 74 -28.21 -8.27 -3.67
CA GLY A 74 -29.18 -7.20 -3.37
C GLY A 74 -30.05 -6.81 -4.58
N GLN A 75 -29.45 -6.71 -5.78
CA GLN A 75 -30.20 -6.38 -7.00
C GLN A 75 -31.18 -7.48 -7.42
N GLN A 76 -30.86 -8.76 -7.18
CA GLN A 76 -31.77 -9.87 -7.46
C GLN A 76 -33.03 -9.86 -6.58
N LYS A 77 -32.96 -9.36 -5.34
CA LYS A 77 -34.14 -9.25 -4.45
C LYS A 77 -35.05 -8.07 -4.82
N ILE A 78 -34.48 -6.94 -5.25
CA ILE A 78 -35.26 -5.75 -5.65
C ILE A 78 -36.01 -6.01 -6.97
N SER A 79 -35.40 -6.71 -7.93
CA SER A 79 -36.05 -7.06 -9.21
C SER A 79 -37.17 -8.11 -9.08
N LYS A 80 -37.13 -8.98 -8.05
CA LYS A 80 -38.19 -9.98 -7.81
C LYS A 80 -39.36 -9.46 -6.97
N SER A 81 -39.18 -8.36 -6.23
CA SER A 81 -40.26 -7.76 -5.42
C SER A 81 -41.14 -6.78 -6.21
N GLN A 82 -40.76 -6.45 -7.45
CA GLN A 82 -41.46 -5.52 -8.34
C GLN A 82 -42.22 -6.25 -9.47
N LYS A 83 -42.28 -7.59 -9.45
CA LYS A 83 -42.97 -8.44 -10.42
C LYS A 83 -43.88 -9.40 -9.68
#